data_AF-W1XYE7-F1
#
_entry.id   AF-W1XYE7-F1
#
_cell.length_a   1.000
_cell.length_b   1.000
_cell.length_c   1.000
_cell.angle_alpha   90.00
_cell.angle_beta   90.00
_cell.angle_gamma   90.00
#
_symmetry.space_group_name_H-M   'P 1'
#
loop_
_entity.id
_entity.type
_entity.pdbx_description
1 polymer ?
#
loop_
_entity_poly.entity_id
_entity_poly.type
_entity_poly.pdbx_seq_one_letter_code
_entity_poly.pdbx_strand_id
1 'polypeptide(L)'
;APGSKTTQIAARMNNEGAILANEFSASRVKVLHANISRCGISNVALTHFDGRVFGAALPEMFDAILLDAPCSGEGVVRKDPDALKNWSPESNQEIAATQRELIDSAFHSLRPGGTLVYSTCTLNQE
;
A
#
# COMPACT_ATOMS: atom_id res chain seq x y z
N ALA A 1 2.05 4.61 4.25
CA ALA A 1 2.28 5.93 4.88
C ALA A 1 3.32 6.70 4.07
N PRO A 2 3.37 8.04 4.05
CA PRO A 2 2.74 8.98 4.98
C PRO A 2 1.24 9.25 4.73
N GLY A 3 0.64 8.76 3.64
CA GLY A 3 -0.82 8.90 3.41
C GLY A 3 -1.20 9.64 2.13
N SER A 4 -0.23 10.08 1.34
CA SER A 4 -0.45 10.84 0.10
C SER A 4 -1.45 10.19 -0.86
N LYS A 5 -1.39 8.86 -1.02
CA LYS A 5 -2.32 8.10 -1.88
C LYS A 5 -3.72 8.02 -1.24
N THR A 6 -3.79 7.67 0.04
CA THR A 6 -5.05 7.62 0.81
C THR A 6 -5.80 8.93 0.76
N THR A 7 -5.11 10.06 0.98
CA THR A 7 -5.74 11.39 0.94
C THR A 7 -6.24 11.75 -0.45
N GLN A 8 -5.54 11.33 -1.50
CA GLN A 8 -5.98 11.56 -2.88
C GLN A 8 -7.19 10.70 -3.26
N ILE A 9 -7.23 9.45 -2.80
CA ILE A 9 -8.40 8.56 -2.99
C ILE A 9 -9.63 9.17 -2.31
N ALA A 10 -9.51 9.55 -1.03
CA ALA A 10 -10.60 10.18 -0.28
C ALA A 10 -11.13 11.46 -0.96
N ALA A 11 -10.22 12.31 -1.45
CA ALA A 11 -10.60 13.51 -2.19
C ALA A 11 -11.35 13.19 -3.49
N ARG A 12 -10.90 12.18 -4.26
CA ARG A 12 -11.60 11.73 -5.48
C ARG A 12 -12.94 11.09 -5.21
N MET A 13 -13.10 10.46 -4.04
CA MET A 13 -14.37 9.91 -3.57
C MET A 13 -15.28 10.98 -2.95
N ASN A 14 -14.87 12.25 -2.92
CA ASN A 14 -15.60 13.36 -2.29
C ASN A 14 -15.99 13.07 -0.83
N ASN A 15 -15.12 12.39 -0.07
CA ASN A 15 -15.42 11.91 1.30
C ASN A 15 -16.63 10.95 1.42
N GLU A 16 -17.13 10.41 0.31
CA GLU A 16 -18.20 9.41 0.31
C GLU A 16 -17.67 7.98 0.35
N GLY A 17 -18.51 7.02 0.71
CA GLY A 17 -18.13 5.60 0.86
C GLY A 17 -17.18 5.37 2.03
N ALA A 18 -16.27 4.40 1.90
CA ALA A 18 -15.30 4.06 2.94
C ALA A 18 -13.96 3.60 2.35
N ILE A 19 -12.88 3.87 3.07
CA ILE A 19 -11.51 3.48 2.73
C ILE A 19 -10.91 2.77 3.94
N LEU A 20 -10.35 1.58 3.72
CA LEU A 20 -9.49 0.92 4.71
C LEU A 20 -8.02 1.21 4.38
N ALA A 21 -7.37 2.03 5.19
CA ALA A 21 -5.94 2.32 5.03
C ALA A 21 -5.11 1.52 6.04
N ASN A 22 -4.44 0.49 5.55
CA ASN A 22 -3.52 -0.34 6.33
C ASN A 22 -2.09 0.23 6.31
N GLU A 23 -1.40 0.18 7.44
CA GLU A 23 0.04 0.47 7.52
C GLU A 23 0.71 -0.55 8.46
N PHE A 24 1.72 -1.25 7.96
CA PHE A 24 2.44 -2.28 8.73
C PHE A 24 3.35 -1.70 9.81
N SER A 25 3.85 -0.47 9.64
CA SER A 25 4.75 0.15 10.60
C SER A 25 3.97 1.00 11.62
N ALA A 26 3.90 0.53 12.87
CA ALA A 26 3.23 1.22 13.97
C ALA A 26 3.67 2.69 14.14
N SER A 27 4.96 2.98 13.94
CA SER A 27 5.50 4.35 14.04
C SER A 27 4.92 5.26 12.94
N ARG A 28 4.61 4.72 11.76
CA ARG A 28 4.09 5.46 10.61
C ARG A 28 2.57 5.60 10.61
N VAL A 29 1.85 4.77 11.37
CA VAL A 29 0.39 4.92 11.57
C VAL A 29 0.05 6.31 12.12
N LYS A 30 0.84 6.83 13.06
CA LYS A 30 0.65 8.18 13.64
C LYS A 30 0.76 9.27 12.58
N VAL A 31 1.73 9.15 11.67
CA VAL A 31 1.95 10.10 10.57
C VAL A 31 0.79 10.03 9.58
N LEU A 32 0.32 8.82 9.25
CA LEU A 32 -0.84 8.61 8.40
C LEU A 32 -2.10 9.28 8.97
N HIS A 33 -2.39 9.03 10.25
CA HIS A 33 -3.52 9.65 10.95
C HIS A 33 -3.44 11.19 10.94
N ALA A 34 -2.27 11.75 11.25
CA ALA A 34 -2.07 13.20 11.24
C ALA A 34 -2.34 13.82 9.86
N ASN A 35 -1.95 13.15 8.77
CA ASN A 35 -2.20 13.64 7.41
C ASN A 35 -3.68 13.53 7.02
N ILE A 36 -4.35 12.43 7.39
CA ILE A 36 -5.80 12.27 7.17
C ILE A 36 -6.58 13.39 7.89
N SER A 37 -6.26 13.60 9.17
CA SER A 37 -6.91 14.64 9.98
C SER A 37 -6.67 16.05 9.42
N ARG A 38 -5.44 16.37 9.01
CA ARG A 38 -5.11 17.68 8.42
C ARG A 38 -5.89 17.97 7.13
N CYS A 39 -6.25 16.93 6.37
CA CYS A 39 -7.00 17.06 5.13
C CYS A 39 -8.53 17.03 5.33
N GLY A 40 -9.03 16.92 6.57
CA GLY A 40 -10.48 16.88 6.85
C GLY A 40 -11.17 15.63 6.27
N ILE A 41 -10.44 14.51 6.18
CA ILE A 41 -10.97 13.26 5.64
C ILE A 41 -11.70 12.49 6.72
N SER A 42 -12.93 12.08 6.43
CA SER A 42 -13.83 11.41 7.38
C SER A 42 -14.19 9.98 7.01
N ASN A 43 -13.88 9.54 5.79
CA ASN A 43 -14.26 8.22 5.27
C ASN A 43 -13.13 7.17 5.33
N VAL A 44 -12.14 7.33 6.21
CA VAL A 44 -10.99 6.41 6.32
C VAL A 44 -10.97 5.70 7.69
N ALA A 45 -10.95 4.37 7.66
CA ALA A 45 -10.61 3.52 8.79
C ALA A 45 -9.13 3.12 8.71
N LEU A 46 -8.44 3.10 9.85
CA LEU A 46 -7.03 2.71 9.94
C LEU A 46 -6.86 1.31 10.51
N THR A 47 -5.97 0.53 9.91
CA THR A 47 -5.56 -0.78 10.42
C THR A 47 -4.05 -0.91 10.46
N HIS A 48 -3.57 -1.86 11.27
CA HIS A 48 -2.16 -2.16 11.44
C HIS A 48 -1.97 -3.68 11.41
N PHE A 49 -1.94 -4.21 10.19
CA PHE A 49 -1.75 -5.61 9.90
C PHE A 49 -0.66 -5.82 8.86
N ASP A 50 -0.13 -7.04 8.84
CA ASP A 50 0.52 -7.57 7.66
C ASP A 50 -0.51 -7.65 6.52
N GLY A 51 -0.21 -7.03 5.37
CA GLY A 51 -1.13 -7.02 4.23
C GLY A 51 -1.51 -8.41 3.72
N ARG A 52 -0.70 -9.43 4.03
CA ARG A 52 -0.93 -10.83 3.65
C ARG A 52 -2.14 -11.47 4.33
N VAL A 53 -2.69 -10.85 5.38
CA VAL A 53 -3.85 -11.40 6.11
C VAL A 53 -5.20 -11.11 5.44
N PHE A 54 -5.29 -10.07 4.62
CA PHE A 54 -6.57 -9.55 4.15
C PHE A 54 -7.31 -10.54 3.24
N GLY A 55 -6.62 -11.28 2.39
CA GLY A 55 -7.26 -12.23 1.47
C GLY A 55 -8.13 -13.27 2.17
N ALA A 56 -7.66 -13.77 3.32
CA ALA A 56 -8.42 -14.71 4.14
C ALA A 56 -9.41 -14.02 5.09
N ALA A 57 -9.06 -12.85 5.62
CA ALA A 57 -9.86 -12.17 6.64
C ALA A 57 -11.05 -11.39 6.07
N LEU A 58 -10.93 -10.85 4.85
CA LEU A 58 -11.89 -9.98 4.19
C LEU A 58 -12.08 -10.40 2.72
N PRO A 59 -12.54 -11.64 2.45
CA PRO A 59 -12.68 -12.14 1.09
C PRO A 59 -13.71 -11.32 0.31
N GLU A 60 -13.39 -11.01 -0.96
CA GLU A 60 -14.29 -10.31 -1.90
C GLU A 60 -14.91 -9.01 -1.35
N MET A 61 -14.22 -8.34 -0.43
CA MET A 61 -14.74 -7.19 0.33
C MET A 61 -14.68 -5.87 -0.45
N PHE A 62 -13.67 -5.70 -1.30
CA PHE A 62 -13.35 -4.40 -1.87
C PHE A 62 -13.67 -4.33 -3.36
N ASP A 63 -14.30 -3.21 -3.74
CA ASP A 63 -14.60 -2.85 -5.14
C ASP A 63 -13.34 -2.43 -5.89
N ALA A 64 -12.39 -1.84 -5.17
CA ALA A 64 -11.10 -1.44 -5.68
C ALA A 64 -10.02 -1.53 -4.60
N ILE A 65 -8.82 -1.94 -5.00
CA ILE A 65 -7.65 -2.03 -4.11
C ILE A 65 -6.47 -1.35 -4.79
N LEU A 66 -5.72 -0.57 -4.02
CA LEU A 66 -4.41 -0.06 -4.40
C LEU A 66 -3.35 -0.76 -3.54
N LEU A 67 -2.54 -1.60 -4.17
CA LEU A 67 -1.35 -2.21 -3.57
C LEU A 67 -0.11 -1.45 -4.04
N ASP A 68 0.33 -0.51 -3.23
CA ASP A 68 1.64 0.15 -3.37
C ASP A 68 2.67 -0.68 -2.60
N ALA A 69 3.28 -1.64 -3.28
CA ALA A 69 4.05 -2.68 -2.63
C ALA A 69 5.44 -2.19 -2.17
N PRO A 70 5.98 -2.73 -1.06
CA PRO A 70 7.38 -2.49 -0.70
C PRO A 70 8.28 -2.96 -1.85
N CYS A 71 9.23 -2.11 -2.24
CA CYS A 71 10.05 -2.27 -3.43
C CYS A 71 11.54 -2.07 -3.08
N SER A 72 12.44 -2.47 -3.97
CA SER A 72 13.90 -2.28 -3.87
C SER A 72 14.36 -0.81 -3.95
N GLY A 73 13.50 0.09 -4.41
CA GLY A 73 13.65 1.54 -4.21
C GLY A 73 14.50 2.27 -5.25
N GLU A 74 14.84 1.64 -6.38
CA GLU A 74 15.72 2.20 -7.41
C GLU A 74 15.21 3.53 -7.98
N GLY A 75 13.89 3.72 -8.06
CA GLY A 75 13.30 4.98 -8.52
C GLY A 75 13.43 6.14 -7.53
N VAL A 76 13.93 5.90 -6.32
CA VAL A 76 13.99 6.90 -5.23
C VAL A 76 15.36 7.56 -5.13
N VAL A 77 16.37 7.12 -5.89
CA VAL A 77 17.76 7.65 -5.86
C VAL A 77 17.87 9.17 -6.04
N ARG A 78 16.92 9.79 -6.77
CA ARG A 78 16.87 11.26 -6.93
C ARG A 78 16.55 11.99 -5.63
N LYS A 79 15.84 11.34 -4.71
CA LYS A 79 15.39 11.90 -3.43
C LYS A 79 16.28 11.46 -2.27
N ASP A 80 16.82 10.25 -2.34
CA ASP A 80 17.68 9.67 -1.32
C ASP A 80 18.93 9.04 -1.98
N PRO A 81 20.10 9.69 -1.88
CA PRO A 81 21.35 9.15 -2.44
C PRO A 81 21.74 7.78 -1.87
N ASP A 82 21.26 7.43 -0.68
CA ASP A 82 21.56 6.15 -0.01
C ASP A 82 20.52 5.06 -0.30
N ALA A 83 19.54 5.31 -1.19
CA ALA A 83 18.45 4.39 -1.47
C ALA A 83 18.90 2.97 -1.88
N LEU A 84 20.06 2.85 -2.53
CA LEU A 84 20.60 1.58 -3.01
C LEU A 84 21.62 0.94 -2.05
N LYS A 85 21.81 1.48 -0.85
CA LYS A 85 22.87 1.03 0.06
C LYS A 85 22.80 -0.46 0.42
N ASN A 86 21.59 -1.00 0.49
CA ASN A 86 21.31 -2.41 0.80
C ASN A 86 20.78 -3.19 -0.41
N TRP A 87 20.95 -2.65 -1.62
CA TRP A 87 20.46 -3.29 -2.83
C TRP A 87 21.32 -4.52 -3.17
N SER A 88 20.67 -5.65 -3.42
CA SER A 88 21.32 -6.83 -4.00
C SER A 88 20.29 -7.68 -4.76
N PRO A 89 20.74 -8.49 -5.75
CA PRO A 89 19.85 -9.41 -6.45
C PRO A 89 19.10 -10.36 -5.50
N GLU A 90 19.75 -10.83 -4.44
CA GLU A 90 19.16 -11.72 -3.43
C GLU A 90 18.05 -10.99 -2.65
N SER A 91 18.30 -9.75 -2.20
CA SER A 91 17.29 -8.93 -1.55
C SER A 91 16.10 -8.66 -2.48
N ASN A 92 16.34 -8.43 -3.78
CA ASN A 92 15.28 -8.24 -4.75
C ASN A 92 14.38 -9.48 -4.88
N GLN A 93 14.95 -10.69 -4.86
CA GLN A 93 14.15 -11.93 -4.91
C GLN A 93 13.28 -12.12 -3.66
N GLU A 94 13.79 -11.77 -2.48
CA GLU A 94 13.02 -11.79 -1.23
C GLU A 94 11.88 -10.77 -1.26
N ILE A 95 12.15 -9.57 -1.78
CA ILE A 95 11.14 -8.52 -1.98
C ILE A 95 10.08 -8.99 -2.97
N ALA A 96 10.46 -9.55 -4.12
CA ALA A 96 9.54 -10.08 -5.12
C ALA A 96 8.68 -11.22 -4.55
N ALA A 97 9.24 -12.11 -3.72
CA ALA A 97 8.47 -13.12 -3.01
C ALA A 97 7.42 -12.51 -2.08
N THR A 98 7.80 -11.48 -1.31
CA THR A 98 6.88 -10.74 -0.45
C THR A 98 5.77 -10.06 -1.26
N GLN A 99 6.12 -9.45 -2.40
CA GLN A 99 5.15 -8.81 -3.30
C GLN A 99 4.15 -9.81 -3.87
N ARG A 100 4.58 -11.05 -4.19
CA ARG A 100 3.70 -12.14 -4.64
C ARG A 100 2.66 -12.50 -3.59
N GLU A 101 3.06 -12.64 -2.33
CA GLU A 101 2.12 -12.93 -1.23
C GLU A 101 1.15 -11.77 -0.99
N LEU A 102 1.61 -10.52 -1.12
CA LEU A 102 0.78 -9.34 -0.96
C LEU A 102 -0.25 -9.18 -2.08
N ILE A 103 0.15 -9.39 -3.34
CA ILE A 103 -0.78 -9.29 -4.47
C ILE A 103 -1.81 -10.41 -4.43
N ASP A 104 -1.43 -11.61 -3.99
CA ASP A 104 -2.36 -12.73 -3.81
C ASP A 104 -3.41 -12.44 -2.74
N SER A 105 -2.98 -11.94 -1.57
CA SER A 105 -3.89 -11.49 -0.51
C SER A 105 -4.81 -10.36 -0.97
N ALA A 106 -4.28 -9.37 -1.69
CA ALA A 106 -5.06 -8.28 -2.26
C ALA A 106 -6.10 -8.79 -3.26
N PHE A 107 -5.71 -9.72 -4.14
CA PHE A 107 -6.61 -10.30 -5.13
C PHE A 107 -7.77 -11.07 -4.48
N HIS A 108 -7.50 -11.88 -3.46
CA HIS A 108 -8.57 -12.59 -2.73
C HIS A 108 -9.50 -11.65 -1.96
N SER A 109 -9.03 -10.47 -1.57
CA SER A 109 -9.86 -9.45 -0.93
C SER A 109 -10.68 -8.63 -1.93
N LEU A 110 -10.39 -8.74 -3.23
CA LEU A 110 -11.07 -7.99 -4.28
C LEU A 110 -12.34 -8.74 -4.71
N ARG A 111 -13.47 -8.03 -4.77
CA ARG A 111 -14.69 -8.63 -5.28
C ARG A 111 -14.60 -8.96 -6.78
N PRO A 112 -15.37 -9.94 -7.29
CA PRO A 112 -15.51 -10.15 -8.72
C PRO A 112 -15.93 -8.87 -9.46
N GLY A 113 -15.22 -8.54 -10.54
CA GLY A 113 -15.43 -7.30 -11.29
C GLY A 113 -14.81 -6.03 -10.67
N GLY A 114 -14.11 -6.17 -9.53
CA GLY A 114 -13.35 -5.07 -8.92
C GLY A 114 -12.07 -4.71 -9.68
N THR A 115 -11.44 -3.60 -9.29
CA THR A 115 -10.18 -3.14 -9.88
C THR A 115 -9.02 -3.20 -8.88
N LEU A 116 -7.95 -3.90 -9.23
CA LEU A 116 -6.71 -3.93 -8.46
C LEU A 116 -5.62 -3.16 -9.20
N VAL A 117 -5.09 -2.11 -8.55
CA VAL A 117 -3.91 -1.38 -9.02
C VAL A 117 -2.71 -1.82 -8.20
N TYR A 118 -1.72 -2.38 -8.87
CA TYR A 118 -0.42 -2.69 -8.29
C TYR A 118 0.60 -1.64 -8.73
N SER A 119 1.36 -1.09 -7.79
CA SER A 119 2.43 -0.14 -8.09
C SER A 119 3.66 -0.39 -7.23
N THR A 120 4.82 -0.12 -7.82
CA THR A 120 6.10 -0.10 -7.12
C THR A 120 6.88 1.15 -7.51
N CYS A 121 7.96 1.38 -6.77
CA CYS A 121 8.95 2.42 -6.99
C CYS A 121 10.26 1.89 -7.58
N THR A 122 10.31 0.61 -7.95
CA THR A 122 11.48 -0.04 -8.57
C THR A 122 11.48 0.18 -10.08
N LEU A 123 12.64 -0.02 -10.70
CA LEU A 123 12.82 -0.02 -12.16
C LEU A 123 13.16 -1.42 -12.71
N ASN A 124 13.40 -2.38 -11.81
CA ASN A 124 13.67 -3.77 -12.18
C ASN A 124 12.35 -4.50 -12.56
N GLN A 125 12.46 -5.68 -13.18
CA GLN A 125 11.29 -6.40 -13.72
C GLN A 125 10.83 -7.57 -12.85
N GLU A 126 11.68 -8.01 -11.93
CA GLU A 126 11.48 -9.13 -11.02
C GLU A 126 10.41 -8.85 -9.94
#